data_AF-A0A2T4B5G5-F1
#
_entry.id   AF-A0A2T4B5G5-F1
#
_cell.length_a   1.000
_cell.length_b   1.000
_cell.length_c   1.000
_cell.angle_alpha   90.00
_cell.angle_beta   90.00
_cell.angle_gamma   90.00
#
_symmetry.space_group_name_H-M   'P 1'
#
loop_
_entity.id
_entity.type
_entity.pdbx_description
1 polymer ?
#
loop_
_entity_poly.entity_id
_entity_poly.type
_entity_poly.pdbx_seq_one_letter_code
_entity_poly.pdbx_strand_id
1 'polypeptide(L)'
;MSEADEAMTGVDGGESRLPLSEDETKVLELYDRLQELRLEIAIINAQQADDDEDVTAAQNALLTARARYRLRNDAIEAVMVANPILKAVHSGTQANPIERDLFPYIQQRDETSISVAKHADSMTKLRRDLTSVQVQSIRVCRDNVKLTAQVFELAEQAKQRKAVRLDNPDVQREMDKLTREVKASRQRWKVMKGVASGIVAGSGVDWAADEELRNIVLDPEDED
;
A
#
# COMPACT_ATOMS: atom_id res chain seq x y z
N MET A 1 20.50 -9.48 11.92
CA MET A 1 19.62 -8.87 12.95
C MET A 1 18.23 -9.35 12.63
N SER A 2 17.75 -10.31 13.41
CA SER A 2 16.50 -11.04 13.16
C SER A 2 15.36 -10.24 13.75
N GLU A 3 14.48 -9.69 12.90
CA GLU A 3 13.17 -9.19 13.33
C GLU A 3 12.35 -10.40 13.75
N ALA A 4 12.23 -10.59 15.06
CA ALA A 4 11.26 -11.51 15.62
C ALA A 4 9.88 -10.87 15.40
N ASP A 5 9.13 -11.50 14.50
CA ASP A 5 7.70 -11.34 14.33
C ASP A 5 7.05 -11.59 15.70
N GLU A 6 6.72 -10.51 16.42
CA GLU A 6 5.95 -10.58 17.66
C GLU A 6 4.56 -11.08 17.27
N ALA A 7 4.38 -12.40 17.41
CA ALA A 7 3.10 -13.05 17.33
C ALA A 7 2.12 -12.27 18.21
N MET A 8 1.15 -11.63 17.56
CA MET A 8 -0.06 -11.12 18.18
C MET A 8 -0.67 -12.26 18.97
N THR A 9 -0.36 -12.31 20.27
CA THR A 9 -1.03 -13.18 21.22
C THR A 9 -2.48 -12.74 21.18
N GLY A 10 -3.29 -13.53 20.47
CA GLY A 10 -4.73 -13.38 20.47
C GLY A 10 -5.15 -13.28 21.92
N VAL A 11 -5.65 -12.09 22.29
CA VAL A 11 -6.39 -11.90 23.51
C VAL A 11 -7.47 -12.95 23.45
N ASP A 12 -7.30 -13.95 24.31
CA ASP A 12 -8.20 -15.08 24.46
C ASP A 12 -9.63 -14.54 24.43
N GLY A 13 -10.39 -14.98 23.44
CA GLY A 13 -11.78 -14.62 23.25
C GLY A 13 -12.63 -15.26 24.32
N GLY A 14 -12.34 -14.97 25.59
CA GLY A 14 -13.27 -15.13 26.68
C GLY A 14 -14.48 -14.31 26.28
N GLU A 15 -15.55 -14.99 25.88
CA GLU A 15 -16.82 -14.41 25.51
C GLU A 15 -17.11 -13.27 26.50
N SER A 16 -17.11 -12.03 26.02
CA SER A 16 -17.56 -10.85 26.75
C SER A 16 -19.08 -10.89 26.90
N ARG A 17 -19.63 -12.06 27.22
CA ARG A 17 -20.97 -12.22 27.72
C ARG A 17 -20.91 -11.77 29.16
N LEU A 18 -21.67 -10.70 29.44
CA LEU A 18 -22.19 -10.52 30.79
C LEU A 18 -22.70 -11.90 31.24
N PRO A 19 -22.36 -12.38 32.45
CA PRO A 19 -22.82 -13.68 32.94
C PRO A 19 -24.32 -13.59 33.24
N LEU A 20 -25.13 -13.49 32.20
CA LEU A 20 -26.56 -13.41 32.26
C LEU A 20 -27.09 -14.81 32.53
N SER A 21 -28.00 -14.91 33.49
CA SER A 21 -28.77 -16.12 33.70
C SER A 21 -29.59 -16.45 32.44
N GLU A 22 -29.93 -17.72 32.24
CA GLU A 22 -30.85 -18.14 31.18
C GLU A 22 -32.19 -17.40 31.27
N ASP A 23 -32.64 -17.09 32.48
CA ASP A 23 -33.88 -16.36 32.70
C ASP A 23 -33.76 -14.88 32.34
N GLU A 24 -32.60 -14.25 32.59
CA GLU A 24 -32.33 -12.87 32.18
C GLU A 24 -32.28 -12.76 30.65
N THR A 25 -31.70 -13.77 30.00
CA THR A 25 -31.68 -13.87 28.53
C THR A 25 -33.10 -13.96 27.96
N LYS A 26 -33.94 -14.84 28.52
CA LYS A 26 -35.36 -14.95 28.13
C LYS A 26 -36.12 -13.65 28.35
N VAL A 27 -35.86 -12.93 29.45
CA VAL A 27 -36.50 -11.63 29.71
C VAL A 27 -36.13 -10.59 28.66
N LEU A 28 -34.87 -10.56 28.20
CA LEU A 28 -34.43 -9.66 27.13
C LEU A 28 -35.10 -10.03 25.79
N GLU A 29 -35.16 -11.31 25.43
CA GLU A 29 -35.86 -11.76 24.22
C GLU A 29 -37.37 -11.38 24.25
N LEU A 30 -38.01 -11.55 25.41
CA LEU A 30 -39.40 -11.14 25.60
C LEU A 30 -39.57 -9.62 25.52
N TYR A 31 -38.61 -8.84 26.01
CA TYR A 31 -38.60 -7.39 25.89
C TYR A 31 -38.50 -6.96 24.41
N ASP A 32 -37.61 -7.57 23.64
CA ASP A 32 -37.46 -7.30 22.21
C ASP A 32 -38.74 -7.63 21.45
N ARG A 33 -39.35 -8.78 21.76
CA ARG A 33 -40.63 -9.18 21.17
C ARG A 33 -41.77 -8.23 21.56
N LEU A 34 -41.78 -7.73 22.80
CA LEU A 34 -42.75 -6.73 23.26
C LEU A 34 -42.58 -5.39 22.53
N GLN A 35 -41.34 -4.97 22.24
CA GLN A 35 -41.07 -3.75 21.48
C GLN A 35 -41.53 -3.87 20.03
N GLU A 36 -41.35 -5.03 19.42
CA GLU A 36 -41.85 -5.34 18.09
C GLU A 36 -43.39 -5.29 18.04
N LEU A 37 -44.08 -5.96 18.97
CA LEU A 37 -45.54 -5.95 19.05
C LEU A 37 -46.08 -4.53 19.32
N ARG A 38 -45.39 -3.72 20.12
CA ARG A 38 -45.78 -2.32 20.35
C ARG A 38 -45.68 -1.47 19.09
N LEU A 39 -44.69 -1.73 18.23
CA LEU A 39 -44.58 -1.08 16.93
C LEU A 39 -45.74 -1.50 16.02
N GLU A 40 -46.04 -2.80 15.95
CA GLU A 40 -47.15 -3.33 15.15
C GLU A 40 -48.49 -2.73 15.57
N ILE A 41 -48.78 -2.70 16.88
CA ILE A 41 -50.00 -2.07 17.43
C ILE A 41 -50.04 -0.58 17.10
N ALA A 42 -48.92 0.14 17.20
CA ALA A 42 -48.88 1.56 16.85
C ALA A 42 -49.18 1.79 15.36
N ILE A 43 -48.75 0.89 14.48
CA ILE A 43 -49.05 0.95 13.04
C ILE A 43 -50.53 0.63 12.79
N ILE A 44 -51.06 -0.43 13.39
CA ILE A 44 -52.47 -0.85 13.22
C ILE A 44 -53.41 0.24 13.75
N ASN A 45 -53.14 0.82 14.92
CA ASN A 45 -53.93 1.91 15.47
C ASN A 45 -53.88 3.17 14.60
N ALA A 46 -52.74 3.46 13.97
CA ALA A 46 -52.64 4.57 13.02
C ALA A 46 -53.39 4.28 11.71
N GLN A 47 -53.55 3.01 11.32
CA GLN A 47 -54.34 2.61 10.15
C GLN A 47 -55.85 2.59 10.43
N GLN A 48 -56.28 2.22 11.64
CA GLN A 48 -57.70 2.16 12.03
C GLN A 48 -58.31 3.51 12.41
N ALA A 49 -57.49 4.51 12.72
CA ALA A 49 -57.97 5.85 13.08
C ALA A 49 -58.45 6.68 11.88
N ASP A 50 -58.18 6.24 10.65
CA ASP A 50 -58.38 7.01 9.42
C ASP A 50 -59.30 6.29 8.42
N ASP A 51 -60.54 6.03 8.82
CA ASP A 51 -61.55 5.41 7.94
C ASP A 51 -62.29 6.39 7.01
N ASP A 52 -62.13 7.73 7.09
CA ASP A 52 -62.84 8.65 6.18
C ASP A 52 -62.08 9.95 5.79
N GLU A 53 -61.93 10.13 4.47
CA GLU A 53 -61.82 11.38 3.66
C GLU A 53 -60.49 12.11 3.33
N ASP A 54 -59.33 11.94 3.99
CA ASP A 54 -58.09 12.64 3.53
C ASP A 54 -56.79 11.83 3.68
N VAL A 55 -56.43 11.10 2.61
CA VAL A 55 -55.22 10.24 2.55
C VAL A 55 -53.93 10.98 2.88
N THR A 56 -53.82 12.27 2.53
CA THR A 56 -52.63 13.09 2.81
C THR A 56 -52.55 13.53 4.27
N ALA A 57 -53.69 13.80 4.91
CA ALA A 57 -53.75 14.07 6.34
C ALA A 57 -53.43 12.82 7.15
N ALA A 58 -53.98 11.67 6.75
CA ALA A 58 -53.71 10.36 7.34
C ALA A 58 -52.22 9.98 7.24
N GLN A 59 -51.59 10.18 6.08
CA GLN A 59 -50.16 9.92 5.89
C GLN A 59 -49.29 10.79 6.82
N ASN A 60 -49.63 12.08 6.96
CA ASN A 60 -48.90 12.99 7.85
C ASN A 60 -49.12 12.66 9.32
N ALA A 61 -50.32 12.21 9.70
CA ALA A 61 -50.64 11.75 11.05
C ALA A 61 -49.85 10.48 11.42
N LEU A 62 -49.78 9.50 10.52
CA LEU A 62 -48.98 8.29 10.69
C LEU A 62 -47.49 8.59 10.81
N LEU A 63 -46.95 9.46 9.94
CA LEU A 63 -45.53 9.87 10.02
C LEU A 63 -45.22 10.56 11.34
N THR A 64 -46.13 11.42 11.81
CA THR A 64 -45.99 12.13 13.09
C THR A 64 -46.06 11.15 14.27
N ALA A 65 -47.00 10.20 14.24
CA ALA A 65 -47.11 9.16 15.27
C ALA A 65 -45.86 8.27 15.31
N ARG A 66 -45.32 7.87 14.15
CA ARG A 66 -44.07 7.10 14.05
C ARG A 66 -42.87 7.86 14.57
N ALA A 67 -42.75 9.15 14.21
CA ALA A 67 -41.68 10.00 14.70
C ALA A 67 -41.76 10.16 16.24
N ARG A 68 -42.96 10.40 16.80
CA ARG A 68 -43.18 10.48 18.24
C ARG A 68 -42.86 9.17 18.96
N TYR A 69 -43.25 8.03 18.39
CA TYR A 69 -42.94 6.72 18.96
C TYR A 69 -41.43 6.47 19.02
N ARG A 70 -40.72 6.74 17.91
CA ARG A 70 -39.26 6.62 17.84
C ARG A 70 -38.58 7.53 18.86
N LEU A 71 -38.90 8.82 18.86
CA LEU A 71 -38.33 9.77 19.81
C LEU A 71 -38.59 9.36 21.28
N ARG A 72 -39.78 8.84 21.59
CA ARG A 72 -40.08 8.33 22.92
C ARG A 72 -39.21 7.12 23.27
N ASN A 73 -39.07 6.18 22.34
CA ASN A 73 -38.26 4.99 22.56
C ASN A 73 -36.77 5.35 22.72
N ASP A 74 -36.25 6.22 21.85
CA ASP A 74 -34.87 6.72 21.91
C ASP A 74 -34.60 7.45 23.23
N ALA A 75 -35.55 8.25 23.72
CA ALA A 75 -35.44 8.93 25.01
C ALA A 75 -35.46 7.95 26.19
N ILE A 76 -36.33 6.93 26.16
CA ILE A 76 -36.38 5.89 27.18
C ILE A 76 -35.06 5.10 27.17
N GLU A 77 -34.59 4.70 26.00
CA GLU A 77 -33.32 3.97 25.84
C GLU A 77 -32.13 4.79 26.35
N ALA A 78 -32.05 6.07 25.98
CA ALA A 78 -31.01 6.97 26.47
C ALA A 78 -31.00 7.06 28.00
N VAL A 79 -32.17 7.16 28.65
CA VAL A 79 -32.26 7.17 30.12
C VAL A 79 -31.89 5.80 30.71
N MET A 80 -32.34 4.71 30.11
CA MET A 80 -32.08 3.33 30.54
C MET A 80 -30.59 2.96 30.43
N VAL A 81 -29.87 3.52 29.46
CA VAL A 81 -28.42 3.29 29.29
C VAL A 81 -27.59 4.28 30.11
N ALA A 82 -27.91 5.57 30.07
CA ALA A 82 -27.08 6.61 30.69
C ALA A 82 -27.13 6.60 32.23
N ASN A 83 -28.31 6.38 32.82
CA ASN A 83 -28.47 6.47 34.28
C ASN A 83 -27.69 5.36 35.02
N PRO A 84 -27.75 4.08 34.61
CA PRO A 84 -26.91 3.03 35.22
C PRO A 84 -25.42 3.29 35.04
N ILE A 85 -24.97 3.77 33.86
CA ILE A 85 -23.56 4.11 33.62
C ILE A 85 -23.10 5.22 34.57
N LEU A 86 -23.87 6.31 34.68
CA LEU A 86 -23.52 7.43 35.56
C LEU A 86 -23.44 6.97 37.01
N LYS A 87 -24.39 6.15 37.47
CA LYS A 87 -24.37 5.63 38.85
C LYS A 87 -23.25 4.63 39.10
N ALA A 88 -22.93 3.79 38.12
CA ALA A 88 -21.81 2.85 38.17
C ALA A 88 -20.47 3.60 38.35
N VAL A 89 -20.26 4.65 37.55
CA VAL A 89 -19.03 5.45 37.58
C VAL A 89 -18.94 6.31 38.85
N HIS A 90 -20.05 6.94 39.26
CA HIS A 90 -20.03 7.88 40.38
C HIS A 90 -20.22 7.23 41.75
N SER A 91 -20.44 5.91 41.83
CA SER A 91 -20.63 5.16 43.08
C SER A 91 -21.58 5.88 44.06
N GLY A 92 -22.63 6.50 43.53
CA GLY A 92 -23.56 7.30 44.32
C GLY A 92 -24.11 6.49 45.49
N THR A 93 -24.44 7.15 46.60
CA THR A 93 -25.06 6.51 47.77
C THR A 93 -26.39 5.82 47.45
N GLN A 94 -26.98 6.08 46.28
CA GLN A 94 -28.19 5.45 45.74
C GLN A 94 -27.92 4.40 44.64
N ALA A 95 -26.67 4.00 44.39
CA ALA A 95 -26.36 2.98 43.39
C ALA A 95 -26.79 1.59 43.87
N ASN A 96 -27.58 0.90 43.06
CA ASN A 96 -27.97 -0.50 43.30
C ASN A 96 -26.73 -1.41 43.18
N PRO A 97 -26.61 -2.56 43.88
CA PRO A 97 -25.45 -3.44 43.75
C PRO A 97 -25.17 -3.86 42.29
N ILE A 98 -26.21 -4.12 41.50
CA ILE A 98 -26.12 -4.44 40.07
C ILE A 98 -25.49 -3.29 39.27
N GLU A 99 -25.79 -2.03 39.61
CA GLU A 99 -25.20 -0.86 38.96
C GLU A 99 -23.71 -0.71 39.32
N ARG A 100 -23.29 -1.14 40.52
CA ARG A 100 -21.87 -1.15 40.92
C ARG A 100 -21.07 -2.23 40.20
N ASP A 101 -21.67 -3.41 40.02
CA ASP A 101 -21.05 -4.53 39.33
C ASP A 101 -20.81 -4.26 37.83
N LEU A 102 -21.47 -3.24 37.27
CA LEU A 102 -21.27 -2.80 35.89
C LEU A 102 -19.94 -2.05 35.67
N PHE A 103 -19.35 -1.47 36.72
CA PHE A 103 -18.14 -0.65 36.64
C PHE A 103 -16.95 -1.30 35.90
N PRO A 104 -16.51 -2.53 36.23
CA PRO A 104 -15.38 -3.17 35.53
C PRO A 104 -15.63 -3.35 34.02
N TYR A 105 -16.87 -3.64 33.63
CA TYR A 105 -17.24 -3.79 32.22
C TYR A 105 -17.24 -2.43 31.49
N ILE A 106 -17.67 -1.36 32.16
CA ILE A 106 -17.56 0.00 31.62
C ILE A 106 -16.10 0.38 31.43
N GLN A 107 -15.23 0.08 32.41
CA GLN A 107 -13.80 0.35 32.30
C GLN A 107 -13.17 -0.41 31.12
N GLN A 108 -13.46 -1.71 30.97
CA GLN A 108 -12.97 -2.50 29.85
C GLN A 108 -13.49 -1.96 28.49
N ARG A 109 -14.77 -1.56 28.43
CA ARG A 109 -15.34 -0.91 27.24
C ARG A 109 -14.63 0.40 26.92
N ASP A 110 -14.35 1.23 27.91
CA ASP A 110 -13.72 2.53 27.69
C ASP A 110 -12.26 2.37 27.28
N GLU A 111 -11.52 1.42 27.88
CA GLU A 111 -10.15 1.07 27.48
C GLU A 111 -10.09 0.54 26.04
N THR A 112 -11.02 -0.34 25.66
CA THR A 112 -11.13 -0.84 24.28
C THR A 112 -11.58 0.26 23.31
N SER A 113 -12.48 1.17 23.73
CA SER A 113 -12.89 2.31 22.91
C SER A 113 -11.72 3.27 22.65
N ILE A 114 -10.90 3.53 23.68
CA ILE A 114 -9.68 4.32 23.56
C ILE A 114 -8.68 3.64 22.63
N SER A 115 -8.48 2.31 22.75
CA SER A 115 -7.58 1.58 21.89
C SER A 115 -8.07 1.61 20.43
N VAL A 116 -9.35 1.37 20.17
CA VAL A 116 -9.95 1.47 18.83
C VAL A 116 -9.80 2.88 18.25
N ALA A 117 -10.05 3.93 19.04
CA ALA A 117 -9.87 5.30 18.60
C ALA A 117 -8.40 5.62 18.22
N LYS A 118 -7.43 5.13 19.01
CA LYS A 118 -6.00 5.26 18.68
C LYS A 118 -5.64 4.53 17.39
N HIS A 119 -6.15 3.32 17.19
CA HIS A 119 -5.92 2.56 15.95
C HIS A 119 -6.55 3.27 14.74
N ALA A 120 -7.76 3.82 14.89
CA ALA A 120 -8.42 4.59 13.84
C ALA A 120 -7.64 5.87 13.46
N ASP A 121 -7.09 6.59 14.45
CA ASP A 121 -6.25 7.77 14.20
C ASP A 121 -4.95 7.37 13.46
N SER A 122 -4.27 6.33 13.94
CA SER A 122 -3.06 5.78 13.29
C SER A 122 -3.35 5.32 11.86
N MET A 123 -4.45 4.60 11.63
CA MET A 123 -4.87 4.17 10.29
C MET A 123 -5.15 5.37 9.38
N THR A 124 -5.77 6.42 9.91
CA THR A 124 -6.05 7.63 9.15
C THR A 124 -4.76 8.38 8.80
N LYS A 125 -3.79 8.44 9.71
CA LYS A 125 -2.44 8.99 9.44
C LYS A 125 -1.73 8.20 8.35
N LEU A 126 -1.63 6.88 8.48
CA LEU A 126 -1.02 6.01 7.47
C LEU A 126 -1.69 6.15 6.10
N ARG A 127 -3.02 6.28 6.06
CA ARG A 127 -3.75 6.50 4.80
C ARG A 127 -3.41 7.84 4.17
N ARG A 128 -3.25 8.91 4.95
CA ARG A 128 -2.80 10.22 4.45
C ARG A 128 -1.38 10.15 3.91
N ASP A 129 -0.48 9.52 4.65
CA ASP A 129 0.92 9.35 4.24
C ASP A 129 1.03 8.53 2.95
N LEU A 130 0.32 7.41 2.88
CA LEU A 130 0.23 6.60 1.66
C LEU A 130 -0.30 7.41 0.48
N THR A 131 -1.35 8.19 0.68
CA THR A 131 -1.92 9.04 -0.37
C THR A 131 -0.89 10.08 -0.83
N SER A 132 -0.14 10.68 0.09
CA SER A 132 0.93 11.64 -0.25
C SER A 132 2.04 11.01 -1.08
N VAL A 133 2.49 9.80 -0.71
CA VAL A 133 3.53 9.05 -1.42
C VAL A 133 3.03 8.60 -2.79
N GLN A 134 1.77 8.18 -2.91
CA GLN A 134 1.15 7.83 -4.19
C GLN A 134 1.10 9.03 -5.14
N VAL A 135 0.72 10.21 -4.64
CA VAL A 135 0.72 11.45 -5.43
C VAL A 135 2.14 11.80 -5.89
N GLN A 136 3.13 11.69 -5.01
CA GLN A 136 4.53 11.91 -5.36
C GLN A 136 5.04 10.90 -6.40
N SER A 137 4.69 9.62 -6.24
CA SER A 137 5.05 8.54 -7.17
C SER A 137 4.48 8.81 -8.57
N ILE A 138 3.20 9.18 -8.67
CA ILE A 138 2.56 9.55 -9.94
C ILE A 138 3.29 10.72 -10.60
N ARG A 139 3.66 11.74 -9.81
CA ARG A 139 4.41 12.89 -10.31
C ARG A 139 5.78 12.50 -10.86
N VAL A 140 6.55 11.71 -10.09
CA VAL A 140 7.87 11.23 -10.50
C VAL A 140 7.77 10.32 -11.73
N CYS A 141 6.78 9.43 -11.81
CA CYS A 141 6.55 8.62 -13.00
C CYS A 141 6.28 9.48 -14.24
N ARG A 142 5.48 10.54 -14.11
CA ARG A 142 5.21 11.47 -15.22
C ARG A 142 6.48 12.22 -15.65
N ASP A 143 7.28 12.68 -14.70
CA ASP A 143 8.54 13.37 -14.97
C ASP A 143 9.55 12.43 -15.62
N ASN A 144 9.65 11.19 -15.14
CA ASN A 144 10.48 10.15 -15.75
C ASN A 144 10.09 9.89 -17.21
N VAL A 145 8.78 9.72 -17.50
CA VAL A 145 8.29 9.55 -18.87
C VAL A 145 8.70 10.74 -19.75
N LYS A 146 8.56 11.98 -19.25
CA LYS A 146 8.95 13.19 -19.98
C LYS A 146 10.46 13.25 -20.24
N LEU A 147 11.28 12.95 -19.24
CA LEU A 147 12.74 12.92 -19.36
C LEU A 147 13.20 11.82 -20.31
N THR A 148 12.60 10.63 -20.25
CA THR A 148 12.90 9.54 -21.18
C THR A 148 12.57 9.93 -22.62
N ALA A 149 11.44 10.60 -22.87
CA ALA A 149 11.12 11.13 -24.18
C ALA A 149 12.18 12.14 -24.68
N GLN A 150 12.65 13.04 -23.82
CA GLN A 150 13.72 13.99 -24.14
C GLN A 150 15.05 13.28 -24.43
N VAL A 151 15.38 12.22 -23.69
CA VAL A 151 16.59 11.42 -23.93
C VAL A 151 16.51 10.73 -25.30
N PHE A 152 15.36 10.18 -25.68
CA PHE A 152 15.19 9.60 -27.02
C PHE A 152 15.36 10.64 -28.12
N GLU A 153 14.76 11.82 -27.96
CA GLU A 153 14.91 12.92 -28.93
C GLU A 153 16.38 13.37 -29.06
N LEU A 154 17.07 13.55 -27.93
CA LEU A 154 18.49 13.93 -27.93
C LEU A 154 19.39 12.83 -28.51
N ALA A 155 19.09 11.56 -28.23
CA ALA A 155 19.80 10.42 -28.81
C ALA A 155 19.61 10.36 -30.34
N GLU A 156 18.41 10.67 -30.81
CA GLU A 156 18.11 10.75 -32.23
C GLU A 156 18.83 11.93 -32.90
N GLN A 157 18.81 13.12 -32.28
CA GLN A 157 19.60 14.27 -32.74
C GLN A 157 21.11 13.98 -32.76
N ALA A 158 21.63 13.27 -31.76
CA ALA A 158 23.04 12.88 -31.72
C ALA A 158 23.37 11.85 -32.83
N LYS A 159 22.48 10.89 -33.08
CA LYS A 159 22.61 9.93 -34.19
C LYS A 159 22.57 10.63 -35.53
N GLN A 160 21.65 11.57 -35.75
CA GLN A 160 21.56 12.38 -36.97
C GLN A 160 22.83 13.22 -37.18
N ARG A 161 23.33 13.91 -36.15
CA ARG A 161 24.61 14.66 -36.24
C ARG A 161 25.79 13.76 -36.58
N LYS A 162 25.85 12.56 -36.00
CA LYS A 162 26.89 11.57 -36.30
C LYS A 162 26.77 11.04 -37.74
N ALA A 163 25.55 10.77 -38.21
CA ALA A 163 25.29 10.35 -39.59
C ALA A 163 25.69 11.45 -40.58
N VAL A 164 25.27 12.71 -40.37
CA VAL A 164 25.68 13.86 -41.20
C VAL A 164 27.21 14.04 -41.22
N ARG A 165 27.90 13.82 -40.09
CA ARG A 165 29.37 13.87 -40.02
C ARG A 165 30.03 12.73 -40.82
N LEU A 166 29.43 11.54 -40.83
CA LEU A 166 29.90 10.39 -41.61
C LEU A 166 29.54 10.49 -43.10
N ASP A 167 28.46 11.17 -43.46
CA ASP A 167 28.04 11.41 -44.85
C ASP A 167 28.81 12.55 -45.52
N ASN A 168 29.61 13.31 -44.76
CA ASN A 168 30.49 14.32 -45.34
C ASN A 168 31.59 13.64 -46.18
N PRO A 169 31.65 13.86 -47.51
CA PRO A 169 32.57 13.14 -48.40
C PRO A 169 34.04 13.36 -48.05
N ASP A 170 34.39 14.49 -47.42
CA ASP A 170 35.76 14.76 -47.01
C ASP A 170 36.15 13.92 -45.78
N VAL A 171 35.23 13.72 -44.84
CA VAL A 171 35.44 12.84 -43.67
C VAL A 171 35.53 11.38 -44.11
N GLN A 172 34.72 10.94 -45.09
CA GLN A 172 34.82 9.59 -45.66
C GLN A 172 36.18 9.35 -46.32
N ARG A 173 36.66 10.31 -47.12
CA ARG A 173 37.98 10.23 -47.76
C ARG A 173 39.12 10.13 -46.75
N GLU A 174 39.06 10.91 -45.67
CA GLU A 174 40.06 10.84 -44.60
C GLU A 174 40.01 9.50 -43.84
N MET A 175 38.81 8.99 -43.54
CA MET A 175 38.63 7.68 -42.90
C MET A 175 39.15 6.53 -43.78
N ASP A 176 38.88 6.58 -45.07
CA ASP A 176 39.39 5.62 -46.05
C ASP A 176 40.93 5.69 -46.18
N LYS A 177 41.49 6.90 -46.14
CA LYS A 177 42.93 7.10 -46.17
C LYS A 177 43.59 6.51 -44.91
N LEU A 178 43.05 6.84 -43.73
CA LEU A 178 43.52 6.32 -42.45
C LEU A 178 43.40 4.80 -42.35
N THR A 179 42.29 4.20 -42.80
CA THR A 179 42.15 2.73 -42.82
C THR A 179 43.12 2.06 -43.78
N ARG A 180 43.40 2.65 -44.95
CA ARG A 180 44.45 2.14 -45.85
C ARG A 180 45.82 2.25 -45.21
N GLU A 181 46.13 3.36 -44.54
CA GLU A 181 47.41 3.56 -43.84
C GLU A 181 47.59 2.58 -42.68
N VAL A 182 46.54 2.32 -41.89
CA VAL A 182 46.54 1.33 -40.80
C VAL A 182 46.66 -0.09 -41.33
N LYS A 183 45.98 -0.44 -42.43
CA LYS A 183 46.16 -1.75 -43.07
C LYS A 183 47.58 -1.92 -43.59
N ALA A 184 48.13 -0.88 -44.23
CA ALA A 184 49.51 -0.90 -44.71
C ALA A 184 50.53 -0.95 -43.57
N SER A 185 50.26 -0.31 -42.41
CA SER A 185 51.14 -0.38 -41.25
C SER A 185 51.03 -1.74 -40.55
N ARG A 186 49.83 -2.31 -40.40
CA ARG A 186 49.62 -3.68 -39.89
C ARG A 186 50.30 -4.72 -40.78
N GLN A 187 50.19 -4.60 -42.10
CA GLN A 187 50.87 -5.49 -43.04
C GLN A 187 52.39 -5.40 -42.88
N ARG A 188 52.94 -4.18 -42.79
CA ARG A 188 54.37 -3.95 -42.56
C ARG A 188 54.83 -4.51 -41.21
N TRP A 189 54.02 -4.34 -40.17
CA TRP A 189 54.28 -4.90 -38.84
C TRP A 189 54.27 -6.43 -38.86
N LYS A 190 53.30 -7.06 -39.53
CA LYS A 190 53.26 -8.53 -39.72
C LYS A 190 54.52 -9.06 -40.42
N VAL A 191 54.98 -8.38 -41.48
CA VAL A 191 56.22 -8.76 -42.17
C VAL A 191 57.43 -8.58 -41.25
N MET A 192 57.54 -7.44 -40.56
CA MET A 192 58.67 -7.16 -39.67
C MET A 192 58.71 -8.12 -38.48
N LYS A 193 57.54 -8.50 -37.94
CA LYS A 193 57.37 -9.53 -36.91
C LYS A 193 57.85 -10.89 -37.40
N GLY A 194 57.42 -11.32 -38.58
CA GLY A 194 57.86 -12.59 -39.19
C GLY A 194 59.35 -12.63 -39.53
N VAL A 195 59.94 -11.50 -39.93
CA VAL A 195 61.39 -11.39 -40.15
C VAL A 195 62.15 -11.46 -38.82
N ALA A 196 61.69 -10.76 -37.78
CA ALA A 196 62.31 -10.79 -36.47
C ALA A 196 62.26 -12.19 -35.85
N SER A 197 61.12 -12.88 -35.91
CA SER A 197 61.00 -14.27 -35.41
C SER A 197 61.89 -15.24 -36.21
N GLY A 198 61.97 -15.09 -37.54
CA GLY A 198 62.86 -15.87 -38.38
C GLY A 198 64.35 -15.65 -38.09
N ILE A 199 64.77 -14.42 -37.81
CA ILE A 199 66.16 -14.10 -37.42
C ILE A 199 66.48 -14.72 -36.06
N VAL A 200 65.60 -14.57 -35.06
CA VAL A 200 65.81 -15.14 -33.73
C VAL A 200 65.91 -16.67 -33.81
N ALA A 201 64.98 -17.33 -34.51
CA ALA A 201 64.99 -18.78 -34.68
C ALA A 201 66.20 -19.29 -35.50
N GLY A 202 66.66 -18.53 -36.50
CA GLY A 202 67.81 -18.87 -37.35
C GLY A 202 69.18 -18.54 -36.75
N SER A 203 69.25 -17.70 -35.71
CA SER A 203 70.51 -17.22 -35.12
C SER A 203 71.22 -18.23 -34.22
N GLY A 204 70.57 -19.35 -33.88
CA GLY A 204 71.12 -20.37 -32.97
C GLY A 204 71.09 -19.99 -31.49
N VAL A 205 70.44 -18.87 -31.14
CA VAL A 205 70.13 -18.50 -29.75
C VAL A 205 69.03 -19.44 -29.22
N ASP A 206 69.17 -19.94 -27.98
CA ASP A 206 68.19 -20.83 -27.34
C ASP A 206 66.94 -20.05 -26.86
N TRP A 207 66.14 -19.62 -27.83
CA TRP A 207 64.94 -18.81 -27.64
C TRP A 207 63.79 -19.56 -26.95
N ALA A 208 63.87 -20.89 -26.82
CA ALA A 208 62.84 -21.70 -26.16
C ALA A 208 62.94 -21.65 -24.62
N ALA A 209 64.13 -21.39 -24.08
CA ALA A 209 64.39 -21.25 -22.65
C ALA A 209 64.06 -19.84 -22.12
N ASP A 210 64.05 -18.82 -22.98
CA ASP A 210 63.74 -17.44 -22.63
C ASP A 210 62.26 -17.13 -22.93
N GLU A 211 61.50 -16.79 -21.89
CA GLU A 211 60.07 -16.48 -21.97
C GLU A 211 59.76 -15.32 -22.94
N GLU A 212 60.62 -14.31 -22.98
CA GLU A 212 60.40 -13.11 -23.79
C GLU A 212 60.63 -13.43 -25.28
N LEU A 213 61.69 -14.17 -25.59
CA LEU A 213 61.98 -14.61 -26.96
C LEU A 213 60.98 -15.67 -27.45
N ARG A 214 60.54 -16.56 -26.56
CA ARG A 214 59.50 -17.54 -26.87
C ARG A 214 58.19 -16.88 -27.27
N ASN A 215 57.76 -15.84 -26.56
CA ASN A 215 56.55 -15.08 -26.90
C ASN A 215 56.70 -14.30 -28.22
N ILE A 216 57.88 -13.78 -28.53
CA ILE A 216 58.16 -13.09 -29.79
C ILE A 216 58.14 -14.05 -31.00
N VAL A 217 58.60 -15.29 -30.82
CA VAL A 217 58.73 -16.29 -31.90
C VAL A 217 57.45 -17.10 -32.10
N LEU A 218 56.87 -17.63 -31.01
CA LEU A 218 55.66 -18.46 -31.09
C LEU A 218 54.40 -17.64 -31.24
N ASP A 219 54.45 -16.38 -30.82
CA ASP A 219 53.43 -15.38 -31.08
C ASP A 219 52.01 -15.96 -31.02
N PRO A 220 51.51 -16.28 -29.82
CA PRO A 220 50.13 -16.73 -29.68
C PRO A 220 49.21 -15.54 -30.02
N GLU A 221 48.99 -15.26 -31.30
CA GLU A 221 47.98 -14.29 -31.71
C GLU A 221 46.61 -14.88 -31.37
N ASP A 222 45.96 -14.19 -30.42
CA ASP A 222 44.55 -13.86 -30.45
C ASP A 222 43.94 -14.01 -31.85
N GLU A 223 43.21 -15.11 -32.06
CA GLU A 223 42.23 -15.27 -33.12
C GLU A 223 41.04 -14.35 -32.82
N ASP A 224 41.02 -13.17 -33.45
CA ASP A 224 39.80 -12.38 -33.73
C ASP A 224 39.78 -11.98 -35.22
#